data_AF-A0A7X3MNW5-F1
#
_entry.id   AF-A0A7X3MNW5-F1
#
_cell.length_a   1.000
_cell.length_b   1.000
_cell.length_c   1.000
_cell.angle_alpha   90.00
_cell.angle_beta   90.00
_cell.angle_gamma   90.00
#
_symmetry.space_group_name_H-M   'P 1'
#
loop_
_entity.id
_entity.type
_entity.pdbx_description
1 polymer ?
#
loop_
_entity_poly.entity_id
_entity_poly.type
_entity_poly.pdbx_seq_one_letter_code
_entity_poly.pdbx_strand_id
1 'polypeptide(L)'
;MALSDWQKELDGCVQEAHGTGGYAIIGAAEILWSGWEGDTDAVLFRLVDGRKVWAALQAVHVAPDDVPTVLRQRVTAYRQAIAETESLLIIAGRCDVLE
;
A
#
# COMPACT_ATOMS: atom_id res chain seq x y z
N MET A 1 -19.69 1.50 -15.42
CA MET A 1 -18.51 2.12 -14.82
C MET A 1 -17.39 1.10 -14.92
N ALA A 2 -16.29 1.39 -15.60
CA ALA A 2 -15.18 0.45 -15.70
C ALA A 2 -14.54 0.30 -14.30
N LEU A 3 -14.33 -0.95 -13.86
CA LEU A 3 -13.57 -1.24 -12.64
C LEU A 3 -12.13 -0.74 -12.83
N SER A 4 -11.54 -0.12 -11.80
CA SER A 4 -10.09 0.15 -11.80
C SER A 4 -9.33 -1.16 -11.97
N ASP A 5 -8.12 -1.11 -12.52
CA ASP A 5 -7.38 -2.34 -12.85
C ASP A 5 -7.05 -3.19 -11.62
N TRP A 6 -6.80 -2.57 -10.46
CA TRP A 6 -6.65 -3.31 -9.19
C TRP A 6 -7.94 -4.01 -8.75
N GLN A 7 -9.12 -3.48 -9.09
CA GLN A 7 -10.37 -4.09 -8.63
C GLN A 7 -10.69 -5.37 -9.41
N LYS A 8 -10.28 -5.46 -10.69
CA LYS A 8 -10.34 -6.71 -11.45
C LYS A 8 -9.38 -7.77 -10.90
N GLU A 9 -8.19 -7.34 -10.50
CA GLU A 9 -7.21 -8.22 -9.85
C GLU A 9 -7.76 -8.74 -8.52
N LEU A 10 -8.36 -7.86 -7.71
CA LEU A 10 -9.02 -8.24 -6.47
C LEU A 10 -10.15 -9.24 -6.69
N ASP A 11 -11.02 -9.02 -7.68
CA ASP A 11 -12.07 -9.98 -8.05
C ASP A 11 -11.48 -11.36 -8.34
N GLY A 12 -10.38 -11.41 -9.10
CA GLY A 12 -9.63 -12.63 -9.39
C GLY A 12 -9.10 -13.30 -8.12
N CYS A 13 -8.42 -12.55 -7.26
CA CYS A 13 -7.86 -13.06 -6.00
C CYS A 13 -8.95 -13.60 -5.06
N VAL A 14 -10.07 -12.89 -4.91
CA VAL A 14 -11.17 -13.32 -4.03
C VAL A 14 -11.84 -14.57 -4.60
N GLN A 15 -12.07 -14.62 -5.91
CA GLN A 15 -12.64 -15.80 -6.55
C GLN A 15 -11.72 -17.02 -6.43
N GLU A 16 -10.42 -16.85 -6.62
CA GLU A 16 -9.43 -17.94 -6.52
C GLU A 16 -9.24 -18.44 -5.09
N ALA A 17 -9.04 -17.53 -4.13
CA ALA A 17 -8.71 -17.88 -2.75
C ALA A 17 -9.94 -18.25 -1.89
N HIS A 18 -11.12 -17.74 -2.24
CA HIS A 18 -12.31 -17.85 -1.39
C HIS A 18 -13.54 -18.39 -2.12
N GLY A 19 -13.49 -18.59 -3.44
CA GLY A 19 -14.59 -19.20 -4.21
C GLY A 19 -15.86 -18.36 -4.24
N THR A 20 -15.77 -17.05 -4.01
CA THR A 20 -16.92 -16.15 -3.95
C THR A 20 -16.63 -14.86 -4.71
N GLY A 21 -17.64 -14.33 -5.40
CA GLY A 21 -17.61 -12.97 -5.95
C GLY A 21 -18.14 -11.91 -4.98
N GLY A 22 -18.58 -12.32 -3.79
CA GLY A 22 -19.18 -11.44 -2.80
C GLY A 22 -18.17 -10.91 -1.79
N TYR A 23 -17.86 -9.63 -1.86
CA TYR A 23 -17.07 -8.93 -0.84
C TYR A 23 -17.44 -7.43 -0.78
N ALA A 24 -17.04 -6.77 0.31
CA ALA A 24 -17.15 -5.33 0.49
C ALA A 24 -15.80 -4.74 0.86
N ILE A 25 -15.32 -3.76 0.10
CA ILE A 25 -14.08 -3.03 0.41
C ILE A 25 -14.31 -2.17 1.65
N ILE A 26 -13.42 -2.31 2.63
CA ILE A 26 -13.41 -1.49 3.85
C ILE A 26 -12.50 -0.28 3.66
N GLY A 27 -11.36 -0.46 3.00
CA GLY A 27 -10.41 0.60 2.69
C GLY A 27 -9.31 0.11 1.76
N ALA A 28 -8.69 1.07 1.07
CA ALA A 28 -7.55 0.84 0.19
C ALA A 28 -6.52 1.95 0.40
N ALA A 29 -5.24 1.63 0.22
CA ALA A 29 -4.15 2.58 0.26
C ALA A 29 -3.05 2.17 -0.72
N GLU A 30 -2.54 3.15 -1.46
CA GLU A 30 -1.35 2.98 -2.29
C GLU A 30 -0.12 2.74 -1.39
N ILE A 31 0.72 1.81 -1.82
CA ILE A 31 2.03 1.48 -1.29
C ILE A 31 3.03 1.92 -2.35
N LEU A 32 3.64 3.08 -2.13
CA LEU A 32 4.66 3.64 -3.02
C LEU A 32 5.99 2.93 -2.78
N TRP A 33 6.37 2.00 -3.67
CA TRP A 33 7.68 1.34 -3.62
C TRP A 33 8.72 2.16 -4.40
N SER A 34 10.00 2.10 -4.01
CA SER A 34 11.04 2.87 -4.70
C SER A 34 11.30 2.34 -6.12
N GLY A 35 10.94 3.13 -7.12
CA GLY A 35 11.64 3.34 -8.39
C GLY A 35 11.58 2.27 -9.49
N TRP A 36 11.42 0.99 -9.18
CA TRP A 36 11.39 -0.06 -10.23
C TRP A 36 10.19 -1.01 -10.12
N GLU A 37 9.76 -1.36 -8.92
CA GLU A 37 8.72 -2.37 -8.69
C GLU A 37 7.36 -1.76 -8.35
N GLY A 38 6.83 -0.95 -9.28
CA GLY A 38 5.41 -0.57 -9.35
C GLY A 38 4.82 0.21 -8.16
N ASP A 39 3.70 0.87 -8.44
CA ASP A 39 2.76 1.24 -7.39
C ASP A 39 2.00 -0.02 -6.99
N THR A 40 1.94 -0.32 -5.70
CA THR A 40 1.22 -1.47 -5.14
C THR A 40 0.00 -0.98 -4.39
N ASP A 41 -1.14 -1.67 -4.45
CA ASP A 41 -2.32 -1.32 -3.66
C ASP A 41 -2.51 -2.30 -2.49
N ALA A 42 -2.63 -1.80 -1.25
CA ALA A 42 -3.12 -2.59 -0.13
C ALA A 42 -4.62 -2.40 0.04
N VAL A 43 -5.38 -3.49 0.02
CA VAL A 43 -6.83 -3.47 0.19
C VAL A 43 -7.24 -4.31 1.39
N LEU A 44 -8.06 -3.72 2.27
CA LEU A 44 -8.80 -4.43 3.31
C LEU A 44 -10.24 -4.60 2.85
N PHE A 45 -10.72 -5.84 2.81
CA PHE A 45 -12.09 -6.15 2.42
C PHE A 45 -12.75 -7.13 3.39
N ARG A 46 -14.08 -7.21 3.32
CA ARG A 46 -14.91 -8.12 4.10
C ARG A 46 -15.59 -9.11 3.17
N LEU A 47 -15.45 -10.39 3.44
CA LEU A 47 -16.19 -11.46 2.76
C LEU A 47 -17.66 -11.47 3.21
N VAL A 48 -18.51 -12.16 2.44
CA VAL A 48 -19.94 -12.38 2.79
C VAL A 48 -20.14 -13.07 4.14
N ASP A 49 -19.17 -13.89 4.57
CA ASP A 49 -19.20 -14.56 5.89
C ASP A 49 -18.75 -13.65 7.04
N GLY A 50 -18.41 -12.39 6.75
CA GLY A 50 -17.99 -11.39 7.72
C GLY A 50 -16.49 -11.36 8.02
N ARG A 51 -15.70 -12.33 7.54
CA ARG A 51 -14.23 -12.32 7.72
C ARG A 51 -13.61 -11.12 7.01
N LYS A 52 -12.60 -10.53 7.65
CA LYS A 52 -11.79 -9.44 7.08
C LYS A 52 -10.50 -10.02 6.54
N VAL A 53 -10.14 -9.64 5.32
CA VAL A 53 -8.97 -10.17 4.61
C VAL A 53 -8.21 -9.01 3.98
N TRP A 54 -6.89 -9.13 3.96
CA TRP A 54 -5.99 -8.20 3.29
C TRP A 54 -5.56 -8.76 1.94
N ALA A 55 -5.37 -7.88 0.96
CA ALA A 55 -4.69 -8.18 -0.29
C ALA A 55 -3.66 -7.08 -0.58
N ALA A 56 -2.50 -7.49 -1.09
CA ALA A 56 -1.57 -6.61 -1.79
C ALA A 56 -1.73 -6.91 -3.28
N LEU A 57 -2.12 -5.91 -4.06
CA LEU A 57 -2.41 -5.98 -5.48
C LEU A 57 -1.30 -5.25 -6.24
N GLN A 58 -1.01 -5.67 -7.47
CA GLN A 58 0.04 -5.06 -8.28
C GLN A 58 1.45 -5.12 -7.63
N ALA A 59 1.66 -6.08 -6.72
CA ALA A 59 2.84 -6.20 -5.86
C ALA A 59 3.72 -7.42 -6.16
N VAL A 60 4.98 -7.37 -5.73
CA VAL A 60 5.74 -8.59 -5.39
C VAL A 60 5.01 -9.27 -4.22
N HIS A 61 4.67 -10.54 -4.38
CA HIS A 61 3.74 -11.29 -3.53
C HIS A 61 3.96 -11.08 -2.01
N VAL A 62 3.05 -10.34 -1.36
CA VAL A 62 2.97 -10.21 0.11
C VAL A 62 1.84 -11.10 0.60
N ALA A 63 2.11 -12.00 1.54
CA ALA A 63 1.08 -12.83 2.13
C ALA A 63 0.02 -11.94 2.82
N PRO A 64 -1.28 -12.25 2.71
CA PRO A 64 -2.37 -11.48 3.34
C PRO A 64 -2.11 -11.11 4.80
N ASP A 65 -1.60 -12.06 5.59
CA ASP A 65 -1.35 -11.87 7.02
C ASP A 65 -0.18 -10.91 7.32
N ASP A 66 0.72 -10.72 6.35
CA ASP A 66 1.89 -9.85 6.47
C ASP A 66 1.62 -8.41 6.02
N VAL A 67 0.56 -8.18 5.23
CA VAL A 67 0.21 -6.83 4.70
C VAL A 67 0.18 -5.77 5.80
N PRO A 68 -0.47 -5.96 6.97
CA PRO A 68 -0.47 -4.96 8.04
C PRO A 68 0.92 -4.65 8.59
N THR A 69 1.80 -5.66 8.64
CA THR A 69 3.17 -5.50 9.13
C THR A 69 4.01 -4.72 8.14
N VAL A 70 3.90 -5.05 6.85
CA VAL A 70 4.54 -4.30 5.77
C VAL A 70 4.08 -2.84 5.77
N LEU A 71 2.77 -2.58 5.88
CA LEU A 71 2.23 -1.22 5.96
C LEU A 71 2.80 -0.43 7.16
N ARG A 72 2.92 -1.05 8.33
CA ARG A 72 3.55 -0.41 9.51
C ARG A 72 5.02 -0.10 9.28
N GLN A 73 5.79 -1.04 8.72
CA GLN A 73 7.19 -0.82 8.39
C GLN A 73 7.35 0.33 7.40
N ARG A 74 6.45 0.44 6.42
CA ARG A 74 6.41 1.52 5.43
C ARG A 74 6.13 2.87 6.06
N VAL A 75 5.12 2.97 6.92
CA VAL A 75 4.85 4.22 7.67
C VAL A 75 6.09 4.68 8.43
N THR A 76 6.82 3.76 9.07
CA THR A 76 8.07 4.09 9.76
C THR A 76 9.14 4.59 8.78
N ALA A 77 9.35 3.89 7.65
CA ALA A 77 10.32 4.29 6.65
C ALA A 77 10.01 5.67 6.04
N TYR A 78 8.74 5.96 5.72
CA TYR A 78 8.34 7.26 5.19
C TYR A 78 8.54 8.38 6.20
N ARG A 79 8.21 8.17 7.47
CA ARG A 79 8.47 9.14 8.52
C ARG A 79 9.96 9.45 8.65
N GLN A 80 10.81 8.43 8.57
CA GLN A 80 12.26 8.61 8.57
C GLN A 80 12.74 9.42 7.35
N ALA A 81 12.29 9.04 6.14
CA ALA A 81 12.66 9.74 4.91
C ALA A 81 12.20 11.22 4.90
N ILE A 82 11.01 11.50 5.42
CA ILE A 82 10.51 12.87 5.61
C ILE A 82 11.44 13.64 6.54
N ALA A 83 11.76 13.09 7.71
CA ALA A 83 12.64 13.76 8.68
C ALA A 83 14.05 14.03 8.12
N GLU A 84 14.61 13.09 7.36
CA GLU A 84 15.90 13.26 6.68
C GLU A 84 15.83 14.35 5.60
N THR A 85 14.74 14.38 4.83
CA THR A 85 14.50 15.41 3.80
C THR A 85 14.36 16.79 4.42
N GLU A 86 13.57 16.93 5.48
CA GLU A 86 13.43 18.19 6.23
C GLU A 86 14.77 18.65 6.80
N SER A 87 15.56 17.72 7.35
CA SER A 87 16.90 18.03 7.88
C SER A 87 17.84 18.55 6.79
N LEU A 88 17.81 17.94 5.60
CA LEU A 88 18.59 18.39 4.45
C LEU A 88 18.18 19.81 4.01
N LEU A 89 16.88 20.09 3.95
CA LEU A 89 16.38 21.42 3.58
C LEU A 89 16.81 22.51 4.59
N ILE A 90 16.84 22.18 5.89
CA ILE A 90 17.35 23.10 6.92
C ILE A 90 18.84 23.36 6.73
N ILE A 91 19.64 22.34 6.40
CA ILE A 91 21.07 22.49 6.13
C ILE A 91 21.28 23.40 4.90
N ALA A 92 20.58 23.11 3.80
CA ALA A 92 20.67 23.90 2.56
C ALA A 92 20.37 25.38 2.82
N GLY A 93 19.26 25.70 3.49
CA GLY A 93 18.89 27.07 3.80
C GLY A 93 19.84 27.81 4.76
N ARG A 94 20.74 27.11 5.46
CA ARG A 94 21.80 27.72 6.28
C ARG A 94 23.08 27.95 5.48
N CYS A 95 23.38 27.10 4.51
CA CYS A 95 24.50 27.28 3.59
C CYS A 95 24.29 28.52 2.71
N ASP A 96 23.05 28.78 2.27
CA ASP A 96 22.70 29.94 1.45
C ASP A 96 22.84 31.30 2.18
N VAL A 97 23.05 31.30 3.51
CA VAL A 97 23.20 32.53 4.34
C VAL A 97 24.68 32.87 4.60
N LEU A 98 25.61 32.01 4.18
CA LEU A 98 27.05 32.18 4.41
C LEU A 98 27.82 32.70 3.17
N GLU A 99 27.13 33.02 2.07
CA GLU A 99 27.65 33.76 0.91
C GLU A 99 27.18 35.23 0.95
#